data_AF-G0PMZ9-F1
#
_entry.id   AF-G0PMZ9-F1
#
_cell.length_a   1.000
_cell.length_b   1.000
_cell.length_c   1.000
_cell.angle_alpha   90.00
_cell.angle_beta   90.00
_cell.angle_gamma   90.00
#
_symmetry.space_group_name_H-M   'P 1'
#
loop_
_entity.id
_entity.type
_entity.pdbx_description
1 polymer ?
#
loop_
_entity_poly.entity_id
_entity_poly.type
_entity_poly.pdbx_seq_one_letter_code
_entity_poly.pdbx_strand_id
1 'polypeptide(L)'
;MVQTDRPIAFRQGNEEMSETEQKIGKIIAENLVDNGATLQLGIGAIPDSALAAMKQHKDLGVHTEMFSDGVIDLIDRGIINNQKKAFMPGKTVSSFAFGTKEFYKKIDNNPEFYFAPCDFTNHIDIVRRNSKMTSINSAIEIDLTGQIVSDSIGRNFFSGFGGQVDFMAASPHGFDGLGKAIIALPSRTTKGQTKIVPFLTQVRTIAV
;
A
#
# COMPACT_ATOMS: atom_id res chain seq x y z
N MET A 1 28.37 -9.61 20.21
CA MET A 1 28.11 -8.91 18.93
C MET A 1 28.82 -9.70 17.85
N VAL A 2 28.14 -10.07 16.76
CA VAL A 2 28.75 -10.76 15.61
C VAL A 2 28.73 -9.77 14.45
N GLN A 3 29.91 -9.43 13.91
CA GLN A 3 30.03 -8.51 12.78
C GLN A 3 30.01 -9.30 11.47
N THR A 4 29.24 -8.83 10.49
CA THR A 4 29.18 -9.41 9.14
C THR A 4 28.96 -8.28 8.14
N ASP A 5 29.59 -8.40 6.97
CA ASP A 5 29.38 -7.52 5.82
C ASP A 5 28.89 -8.38 4.66
N ARG A 6 27.56 -8.58 4.63
CA ARG A 6 26.88 -9.33 3.59
C ARG A 6 25.73 -8.50 3.04
N PRO A 7 25.39 -8.63 1.75
CA PRO A 7 24.23 -7.95 1.21
C PRO A 7 22.97 -8.29 2.02
N ILE A 8 22.19 -7.27 2.35
CA ILE A 8 20.83 -7.47 2.86
C ILE A 8 19.97 -8.14 1.80
N ALA A 9 18.88 -8.78 2.20
CA ALA A 9 17.91 -9.29 1.23
C ALA A 9 17.31 -8.11 0.44
N PHE A 10 17.34 -8.21 -0.88
CA PHE A 10 16.84 -7.17 -1.79
C PHE A 10 16.00 -7.78 -2.90
N ARG A 11 15.07 -6.99 -3.43
CA ARG A 11 14.21 -7.34 -4.57
C ARG A 11 15.07 -7.40 -5.85
N GLN A 12 14.98 -8.50 -6.62
CA GLN A 12 15.79 -8.69 -7.84
C GLN A 12 15.24 -8.00 -9.08
N GLY A 13 14.05 -7.40 -9.02
CA GLY A 13 13.42 -6.68 -10.11
C GLY A 13 11.95 -6.37 -9.82
N ASN A 14 11.33 -5.57 -10.70
CA ASN A 14 9.90 -5.31 -10.61
C ASN A 14 9.11 -6.49 -11.20
N GLU A 15 7.94 -6.77 -10.62
CA GLU A 15 7.02 -7.74 -11.21
C GLU A 15 6.39 -7.13 -12.47
N GLU A 16 6.23 -7.93 -13.53
CA GLU A 16 5.50 -7.49 -14.71
C GLU A 16 4.02 -7.32 -14.35
N MET A 17 3.50 -6.11 -14.60
CA MET A 17 2.10 -5.78 -14.38
C MET A 17 1.28 -6.19 -15.61
N SER A 18 0.28 -7.04 -15.42
CA SER A 18 -0.66 -7.39 -16.48
C SER A 18 -1.50 -6.19 -16.93
N GLU A 19 -2.11 -6.26 -18.11
CA GLU A 19 -3.05 -5.23 -18.59
C GLU A 19 -4.21 -4.99 -17.61
N THR A 20 -4.65 -6.04 -16.91
CA THR A 20 -5.71 -5.92 -15.90
C THR A 20 -5.25 -5.12 -14.70
N GLU A 21 -4.04 -5.37 -14.20
CA GLU A 21 -3.47 -4.62 -13.07
C GLU A 21 -3.18 -3.17 -13.44
N GLN A 22 -2.65 -2.93 -14.64
CA GLN A 22 -2.46 -1.57 -15.15
C GLN A 22 -3.79 -0.81 -15.25
N LYS A 23 -4.85 -1.46 -15.73
CA LYS A 23 -6.20 -0.88 -15.77
C LYS A 23 -6.73 -0.57 -14.36
N ILE A 24 -6.55 -1.48 -13.40
CA ILE A 24 -6.90 -1.25 -12.00
C ILE A 24 -6.14 -0.04 -11.44
N GLY A 25 -4.82 0.01 -11.64
CA GLY A 25 -3.97 1.11 -11.20
C GLY A 25 -4.41 2.46 -11.76
N LYS A 26 -4.76 2.49 -13.06
CA LYS A 26 -5.30 3.68 -13.73
C LYS A 26 -6.63 4.13 -13.12
N ILE A 27 -7.55 3.19 -12.87
CA ILE A 27 -8.84 3.52 -12.23
C ILE A 27 -8.62 4.13 -10.85
N ILE A 28 -7.74 3.52 -10.04
CA ILE A 28 -7.41 4.01 -8.69
C ILE A 28 -6.82 5.42 -8.76
N ALA A 29 -5.77 5.61 -9.57
CA ALA A 29 -5.09 6.88 -9.68
C ALA A 29 -6.02 7.99 -10.22
N GLU A 30 -6.74 7.76 -11.31
CA GLU A 30 -7.51 8.82 -11.98
C GLU A 30 -8.82 9.18 -11.26
N ASN A 31 -9.43 8.24 -10.55
CA ASN A 31 -10.79 8.43 -10.02
C ASN A 31 -10.84 8.50 -8.50
N LEU A 32 -9.86 7.93 -7.80
CA LEU A 32 -9.93 7.74 -6.35
C LEU A 32 -8.84 8.49 -5.58
N VAL A 33 -7.68 8.77 -6.19
CA VAL A 33 -6.60 9.49 -5.51
C VAL A 33 -6.69 10.99 -5.83
N ASP A 34 -6.71 11.80 -4.78
CA ASP A 34 -6.70 13.26 -4.92
C ASP A 34 -5.27 13.80 -4.86
N ASN A 35 -5.03 14.94 -5.53
CA ASN A 35 -3.83 15.73 -5.25
C ASN A 35 -3.76 16.13 -3.77
N GLY A 36 -2.57 16.09 -3.19
CA GLY A 36 -2.36 16.31 -1.75
C GLY A 36 -2.71 15.11 -0.86
N ALA A 37 -3.07 13.96 -1.41
CA ALA A 37 -3.39 12.77 -0.62
C ALA A 37 -2.17 12.16 0.07
N THR A 38 -2.38 11.66 1.29
CA THR A 38 -1.40 10.83 1.98
C THR A 38 -1.68 9.37 1.69
N LEU A 39 -0.73 8.68 1.10
CA LEU A 39 -0.91 7.32 0.62
C LEU A 39 -0.44 6.29 1.65
N GLN A 40 -1.24 5.23 1.82
CA GLN A 40 -0.78 3.91 2.26
C GLN A 40 -0.95 2.92 1.12
N LEU A 41 0.11 2.17 0.84
CA LEU A 41 0.15 1.10 -0.14
C LEU A 41 1.26 0.12 0.22
N GLY A 42 1.02 -1.16 -0.06
CA GLY A 42 2.02 -2.22 0.09
C GLY A 42 2.84 -2.43 -1.19
N ILE A 43 3.34 -3.65 -1.33
CA ILE A 43 4.03 -4.14 -2.52
C ILE A 43 3.12 -5.03 -3.39
N GLY A 44 3.46 -5.15 -4.67
CA GLY A 44 2.81 -6.04 -5.63
C GLY A 44 2.27 -5.30 -6.85
N ALA A 45 1.82 -6.06 -7.84
CA ALA A 45 1.46 -5.51 -9.15
C ALA A 45 0.36 -4.42 -9.11
N ILE A 46 -0.64 -4.51 -8.22
CA ILE A 46 -1.69 -3.49 -8.09
C ILE A 46 -1.17 -2.16 -7.51
N PRO A 47 -0.54 -2.11 -6.32
CA PRO A 47 0.02 -0.86 -5.81
C PRO A 47 1.10 -0.30 -6.74
N ASP A 48 1.95 -1.15 -7.33
CA ASP A 48 2.95 -0.73 -8.32
C ASP A 48 2.26 -0.10 -9.56
N SER A 49 1.14 -0.68 -10.04
CA SER A 49 0.34 -0.13 -11.14
C SER A 49 -0.32 1.20 -10.78
N ALA A 50 -0.82 1.33 -9.55
CA ALA A 50 -1.44 2.57 -9.09
C ALA A 50 -0.38 3.70 -9.04
N LEU A 51 0.79 3.45 -8.45
CA LEU A 51 1.90 4.41 -8.43
C LEU A 51 2.34 4.79 -9.85
N ALA A 52 2.47 3.82 -10.75
CA ALA A 52 2.85 4.08 -12.14
C ALA A 52 1.86 4.99 -12.87
N ALA A 53 0.57 4.93 -12.51
CA ALA A 53 -0.49 5.79 -13.03
C ALA A 53 -0.58 7.16 -12.32
N MET A 54 0.07 7.34 -11.17
CA MET A 54 0.04 8.61 -10.42
C MET A 54 1.02 9.68 -10.94
N LYS A 55 1.65 9.48 -12.11
CA LYS A 55 2.69 10.38 -12.66
C LYS A 55 2.25 11.83 -12.92
N GLN A 56 0.95 12.10 -12.94
CA GLN A 56 0.38 13.44 -13.14
C GLN A 56 -0.19 14.06 -11.85
N HIS A 57 -0.13 13.34 -10.73
CA HIS A 57 -0.55 13.85 -9.44
C HIS A 57 0.46 14.86 -8.90
N LYS A 58 0.03 15.61 -7.88
CA LYS A 58 0.83 16.66 -7.25
C LYS A 58 0.71 16.58 -5.74
N ASP A 59 1.83 16.87 -5.09
CA ASP A 59 1.94 17.07 -3.65
C ASP A 59 1.48 15.87 -2.81
N LEU A 60 1.70 14.66 -3.32
CA LEU A 60 1.36 13.44 -2.59
C LEU A 60 2.26 13.28 -1.35
N GLY A 61 1.71 12.63 -0.34
CA GLY A 61 2.42 12.22 0.87
C GLY A 61 2.40 10.71 1.05
N VAL A 62 3.24 10.21 1.95
CA VAL A 62 3.32 8.78 2.29
C VAL A 62 3.32 8.60 3.81
N HIS A 63 2.37 7.80 4.29
CA HIS A 63 2.32 7.27 5.65
C HIS A 63 1.83 5.82 5.53
N THR A 64 2.73 4.85 5.62
CA THR A 64 2.44 3.46 5.27
C THR A 64 3.03 2.49 6.29
N GLU A 65 2.65 1.22 6.22
CA GLU A 65 3.34 0.15 6.95
C GLU A 65 4.69 -0.17 6.28
N MET A 66 4.67 -0.28 4.95
CA MET A 66 5.84 -0.57 4.14
C MET A 66 5.79 0.15 2.80
N PHE A 67 6.95 0.34 2.17
CA PHE A 67 7.05 0.81 0.79
C PHE A 67 8.24 0.17 0.08
N SER A 68 8.27 0.37 -1.25
CA SER A 68 9.28 -0.17 -2.16
C SER A 68 9.63 0.88 -3.24
N ASP A 69 10.34 0.44 -4.27
CA ASP A 69 10.96 1.27 -5.32
C ASP A 69 9.98 2.23 -6.01
N GLY A 70 8.71 1.85 -6.17
CA GLY A 70 7.71 2.70 -6.83
C GLY A 70 7.49 4.06 -6.14
N VAL A 71 7.62 4.12 -4.81
CA VAL A 71 7.52 5.41 -4.08
C VAL A 71 8.74 6.28 -4.37
N ILE A 72 9.93 5.68 -4.50
CA ILE A 72 11.16 6.42 -4.82
C ILE A 72 11.08 7.06 -6.21
N ASP A 73 10.54 6.36 -7.22
CA ASP A 73 10.34 6.96 -8.56
C ASP A 73 9.46 8.22 -8.51
N LEU A 74 8.40 8.21 -7.71
CA LEU A 74 7.53 9.39 -7.57
C LEU A 74 8.14 10.50 -6.70
N ILE A 75 9.00 10.16 -5.72
CA ILE A 75 9.79 11.14 -4.96
C ILE A 75 10.81 11.83 -5.89
N ASP A 76 11.58 11.07 -6.66
CA ASP A 76 12.59 11.60 -7.59
C ASP A 76 11.95 12.52 -8.66
N ARG A 77 10.65 12.34 -8.97
CA ARG A 77 9.86 13.20 -9.86
C ARG A 77 9.23 14.43 -9.18
N GLY A 78 9.36 14.56 -7.86
CA GLY A 78 8.73 15.62 -7.05
C GLY A 78 7.21 15.48 -6.88
N ILE A 79 6.63 14.34 -7.28
CA ILE A 79 5.19 14.06 -7.18
C ILE A 79 4.82 13.73 -5.74
N ILE A 80 5.61 12.86 -5.11
CA ILE A 80 5.58 12.65 -3.67
C ILE A 80 6.60 13.60 -3.05
N ASN A 81 6.11 14.57 -2.28
CA ASN A 81 6.95 15.53 -1.57
C ASN A 81 6.57 15.69 -0.09
N ASN A 82 5.50 15.02 0.35
CA ASN A 82 5.01 15.01 1.72
C ASN A 82 4.63 16.39 2.29
N GLN A 83 4.61 17.47 1.50
CA GLN A 83 4.42 18.83 1.99
C GLN A 83 2.98 19.12 2.43
N LYS A 84 2.01 18.40 1.87
CA LYS A 84 0.59 18.57 2.18
C LYS A 84 0.09 17.68 3.32
N LYS A 85 0.93 16.79 3.86
CA LYS A 85 0.56 15.95 5.00
C LYS A 85 0.23 16.83 6.21
N ALA A 86 -0.92 16.58 6.83
CA ALA A 86 -1.26 17.21 8.11
C ALA A 86 -0.42 16.67 9.29
N PHE A 87 0.10 15.45 9.18
CA PHE A 87 0.97 14.82 10.17
C PHE A 87 2.37 14.57 9.59
N MET A 88 3.42 14.99 10.29
CA MET A 88 4.83 14.87 9.86
C MET A 88 5.06 15.34 8.40
N PRO A 89 4.78 16.63 8.09
CA PRO A 89 5.01 17.18 6.77
C PRO A 89 6.48 17.07 6.36
N GLY A 90 6.71 16.83 5.07
CA GLY A 90 8.04 16.65 4.50
C GLY A 90 8.70 15.30 4.82
N LYS A 91 7.99 14.36 5.48
CA LYS A 91 8.51 13.03 5.81
C LYS A 91 7.70 11.90 5.17
N THR A 92 8.40 10.97 4.52
CA THR A 92 7.89 9.64 4.18
C THR A 92 7.96 8.78 5.43
N VAL A 93 6.80 8.40 5.99
CA VAL A 93 6.72 7.64 7.25
C VAL A 93 6.40 6.18 6.93
N SER A 94 7.19 5.25 7.47
CA SER A 94 7.01 3.80 7.28
C SER A 94 7.42 2.98 8.50
N SER A 95 6.94 1.75 8.63
CA SER A 95 7.43 0.85 9.68
C SER A 95 8.66 0.08 9.23
N PHE A 96 8.60 -0.47 8.03
CA PHE A 96 9.73 -1.13 7.38
C PHE A 96 9.76 -0.79 5.89
N ALA A 97 10.75 -1.31 5.18
CA ALA A 97 10.92 -1.07 3.76
C ALA A 97 11.54 -2.31 3.10
N PHE A 98 11.18 -2.54 1.84
CA PHE A 98 11.75 -3.64 1.06
C PHE A 98 11.83 -3.26 -0.41
N GLY A 99 13.02 -3.31 -0.98
CA GLY A 99 13.25 -2.89 -2.36
C GLY A 99 14.56 -3.39 -2.93
N THR A 100 14.97 -2.78 -4.04
CA THR A 100 16.25 -3.07 -4.69
C THR A 100 17.45 -2.54 -3.89
N LYS A 101 18.67 -2.83 -4.34
CA LYS A 101 19.89 -2.24 -3.74
C LYS A 101 19.92 -0.72 -3.87
N GLU A 102 19.47 -0.17 -5.00
CA GLU A 102 19.46 1.28 -5.23
C GLU A 102 18.42 1.96 -4.33
N PHE A 103 17.29 1.32 -4.09
CA PHE A 103 16.32 1.73 -3.08
C PHE A 103 16.97 1.88 -1.70
N TYR A 104 17.72 0.88 -1.25
CA TYR A 104 18.36 0.94 0.08
C TYR A 104 19.41 2.06 0.16
N LYS A 105 20.18 2.29 -0.91
CA LYS A 105 21.12 3.44 -0.97
C LYS A 105 20.41 4.79 -0.88
N LYS A 106 19.20 4.91 -1.44
CA LYS A 106 18.42 6.16 -1.44
C LYS A 106 17.86 6.51 -0.07
N ILE A 107 17.47 5.50 0.72
CA ILE A 107 16.89 5.71 2.05
C ILE A 107 17.96 5.77 3.16
N ASP A 108 19.15 5.23 2.91
CA ASP A 108 20.23 5.23 3.90
C ASP A 108 20.64 6.66 4.30
N ASN A 109 20.65 6.92 5.61
CA ASN A 109 20.93 8.23 6.20
C ASN A 109 20.16 9.42 5.59
N ASN A 110 19.00 9.17 4.97
CA ASN A 110 18.23 10.21 4.33
C ASN A 110 17.14 10.73 5.29
N PRO A 111 17.21 12.01 5.72
CA PRO A 111 16.29 12.56 6.71
C PRO A 111 14.85 12.68 6.20
N GLU A 112 14.57 12.57 4.90
CA GLU A 112 13.21 12.56 4.36
C GLU A 112 12.42 11.32 4.78
N PHE A 113 13.10 10.23 5.16
CA PHE A 113 12.47 9.00 5.61
C PHE A 113 12.47 8.91 7.13
N TYR A 114 11.32 8.51 7.68
CA TYR A 114 11.14 8.30 9.11
C TYR A 114 10.60 6.89 9.35
N PHE A 115 11.41 6.07 10.01
CA PHE A 115 11.04 4.70 10.38
C PHE A 115 10.60 4.64 11.84
N ALA A 116 9.42 4.07 12.08
CA ALA A 116 8.82 3.94 13.41
C ALA A 116 8.23 2.54 13.63
N PRO A 117 8.07 2.07 14.87
CA PRO A 117 7.46 0.77 15.12
C PRO A 117 6.00 0.72 14.63
N CYS A 118 5.50 -0.47 14.31
CA CYS A 118 4.19 -0.63 13.68
C CYS A 118 3.02 -0.19 14.58
N ASP A 119 3.19 -0.30 15.90
CA ASP A 119 2.25 0.22 16.91
C ASP A 119 2.13 1.75 16.89
N PHE A 120 3.06 2.46 16.23
CA PHE A 120 2.95 3.88 15.91
C PHE A 120 2.40 4.11 14.50
N THR A 121 3.00 3.50 13.47
CA THR A 121 2.63 3.79 12.08
C THR A 121 1.22 3.35 11.75
N ASN A 122 0.78 2.22 12.29
CA ASN A 122 -0.53 1.65 12.02
C ASN A 122 -1.57 2.07 13.06
N HIS A 123 -1.18 2.81 14.11
CA HIS A 123 -2.12 3.24 15.12
C HIS A 123 -3.25 4.07 14.51
N ILE A 124 -4.50 3.70 14.78
CA ILE A 124 -5.69 4.32 14.17
C ILE A 124 -5.66 5.85 14.30
N ASP A 125 -5.34 6.37 15.49
CA ASP A 125 -5.27 7.82 15.73
C ASP A 125 -4.07 8.51 15.09
N ILE A 126 -3.03 7.77 14.69
CA ILE A 126 -1.92 8.34 13.91
C ILE A 126 -2.32 8.38 12.43
N VAL A 127 -2.87 7.29 11.91
CA VAL A 127 -3.33 7.21 10.52
C VAL A 127 -4.36 8.30 10.24
N ARG A 128 -5.33 8.50 11.13
CA ARG A 128 -6.40 9.51 11.01
C ARG A 128 -5.92 10.97 11.03
N ARG A 129 -4.69 11.25 11.48
CA ARG A 129 -4.11 12.61 11.45
C ARG A 129 -3.60 13.01 10.08
N ASN A 130 -3.41 12.06 9.17
CA ASN A 130 -2.94 12.35 7.83
C ASN A 130 -4.07 12.95 6.98
N SER A 131 -3.69 13.88 6.09
CA SER A 131 -4.63 14.54 5.19
C SER A 131 -5.00 13.64 4.02
N LYS A 132 -6.30 13.54 3.72
CA LYS A 132 -6.90 12.73 2.66
C LYS A 132 -6.29 11.33 2.63
N MET A 133 -6.19 10.71 3.80
CA MET A 133 -5.53 9.43 3.98
C MET A 133 -6.15 8.39 3.06
N THR A 134 -5.39 7.87 2.11
CA THR A 134 -5.86 6.98 1.05
C THR A 134 -5.12 5.65 1.12
N SER A 135 -5.79 4.63 1.64
CA SER A 135 -5.24 3.27 1.75
C SER A 135 -5.63 2.41 0.55
N ILE A 136 -4.64 1.81 -0.11
CA ILE A 136 -4.83 0.96 -1.28
C ILE A 136 -4.28 -0.44 -0.97
N ASN A 137 -5.18 -1.42 -0.90
CA ASN A 137 -4.82 -2.80 -0.55
C ASN A 137 -5.43 -3.81 -1.53
N SER A 138 -4.80 -4.98 -1.64
CA SER A 138 -5.24 -6.06 -2.51
C SER A 138 -6.08 -7.09 -1.78
N ALA A 139 -6.93 -7.82 -2.52
CA ALA A 139 -7.69 -8.95 -2.00
C ALA A 139 -7.54 -10.21 -2.87
N ILE A 140 -7.72 -11.36 -2.23
CA ILE A 140 -7.82 -12.68 -2.87
C ILE A 140 -9.26 -12.96 -3.28
N GLU A 141 -10.24 -12.63 -2.44
CA GLU A 141 -11.65 -12.90 -2.71
C GLU A 141 -12.52 -11.87 -1.99
N ILE A 142 -13.65 -11.52 -2.60
CA ILE A 142 -14.69 -10.68 -1.99
C ILE A 142 -16.03 -11.35 -2.22
N ASP A 143 -16.87 -11.42 -1.19
CA ASP A 143 -18.24 -11.91 -1.35
C ASP A 143 -19.27 -10.80 -1.58
N LEU A 144 -20.51 -11.19 -1.92
CA LEU A 144 -21.59 -10.23 -2.18
C LEU A 144 -22.06 -9.46 -0.94
N THR A 145 -21.62 -9.85 0.26
CA THR A 145 -21.88 -9.09 1.50
C THR A 145 -20.78 -8.08 1.80
N GLY A 146 -19.68 -8.10 1.05
CA GLY A 146 -18.54 -7.21 1.20
C GLY A 146 -17.44 -7.75 2.10
N GLN A 147 -17.53 -8.99 2.57
CA GLN A 147 -16.44 -9.62 3.33
C GLN A 147 -15.23 -9.83 2.43
N ILE A 148 -14.04 -9.52 2.95
CA ILE A 148 -12.78 -9.58 2.19
C ILE A 148 -11.87 -10.67 2.76
N VAL A 149 -11.28 -11.46 1.86
CA VAL A 149 -10.18 -12.38 2.16
C VAL A 149 -8.93 -11.89 1.44
N SER A 150 -7.84 -11.72 2.18
CA SER A 150 -6.55 -11.27 1.65
C SER A 150 -5.36 -12.16 2.02
N ASP A 151 -5.55 -13.08 2.96
CA ASP A 151 -4.46 -13.80 3.63
C ASP A 151 -4.49 -15.32 3.41
N SER A 152 -5.58 -15.87 2.87
CA SER A 152 -5.74 -17.29 2.62
C SER A 152 -6.42 -17.60 1.29
N ILE A 153 -6.14 -18.80 0.77
CA ILE A 153 -6.84 -19.39 -0.38
C ILE A 153 -7.59 -20.62 0.14
N GLY A 154 -8.87 -20.44 0.42
CA GLY A 154 -9.65 -21.41 1.18
C GLY A 154 -8.94 -21.72 2.51
N ARG A 155 -8.72 -22.99 2.81
CA ARG A 155 -8.11 -23.41 4.08
C ARG A 155 -6.59 -23.24 4.15
N ASN A 156 -5.93 -22.81 3.08
CA ASN A 156 -4.48 -22.68 3.02
C ASN A 156 -4.07 -21.25 3.38
N PHE A 157 -3.33 -21.11 4.47
CA PHE A 157 -2.69 -19.86 4.85
C PHE A 157 -1.66 -19.48 3.78
N PHE A 158 -1.78 -18.28 3.23
CA PHE A 158 -0.92 -17.77 2.17
C PHE A 158 -0.02 -16.65 2.71
N SER A 159 -0.60 -15.71 3.45
CA SER A 159 0.07 -14.59 4.12
C SER A 159 -0.71 -14.21 5.39
N GLY A 160 -0.38 -13.09 6.03
CA GLY A 160 -1.20 -12.50 7.10
C GLY A 160 -1.94 -11.25 6.64
N PHE A 161 -2.88 -10.76 7.45
CA PHE A 161 -3.61 -9.51 7.20
C PHE A 161 -2.72 -8.26 7.36
N GLY A 162 -1.63 -8.35 8.14
CA GLY A 162 -0.68 -7.24 8.34
C GLY A 162 -1.37 -5.96 8.84
N GLY A 163 -0.90 -4.80 8.38
CA GLY A 163 -1.54 -3.52 8.69
C GLY A 163 -2.81 -3.22 7.89
N GLN A 164 -3.25 -4.11 6.99
CA GLN A 164 -4.38 -3.82 6.08
C GLN A 164 -5.62 -3.35 6.86
N VAL A 165 -5.98 -4.09 7.91
CA VAL A 165 -7.16 -3.80 8.73
C VAL A 165 -7.05 -2.43 9.40
N ASP A 166 -5.87 -2.12 9.94
CA ASP A 166 -5.62 -0.86 10.63
C ASP A 166 -5.86 0.34 9.70
N PHE A 167 -5.26 0.31 8.51
CA PHE A 167 -5.39 1.38 7.53
C PHE A 167 -6.79 1.44 6.90
N MET A 168 -7.41 0.29 6.61
CA MET A 168 -8.76 0.22 6.06
C MET A 168 -9.80 0.78 7.05
N ALA A 169 -9.65 0.51 8.35
CA ALA A 169 -10.53 1.05 9.38
C ALA A 169 -10.28 2.54 9.63
N ALA A 170 -9.01 2.97 9.62
CA ALA A 170 -8.64 4.34 9.97
C ALA A 170 -8.91 5.36 8.86
N SER A 171 -8.57 5.02 7.62
CA SER A 171 -8.47 5.98 6.51
C SER A 171 -9.80 6.71 6.21
N PRO A 172 -10.96 6.02 6.12
CA PRO A 172 -12.25 6.68 5.89
C PRO A 172 -12.70 7.59 7.05
N HIS A 173 -12.07 7.42 8.22
CA HIS A 173 -12.35 8.18 9.44
C HIS A 173 -11.26 9.19 9.77
N GLY A 174 -10.44 9.57 8.77
CA GLY A 174 -9.47 10.66 8.88
C GLY A 174 -10.12 11.93 9.42
N PHE A 175 -9.39 12.72 10.22
CA PHE A 175 -9.95 13.88 10.92
C PHE A 175 -10.44 14.98 9.97
N ASP A 176 -9.97 15.00 8.74
CA ASP A 176 -10.45 15.92 7.70
C ASP A 176 -11.71 15.43 6.97
N GLY A 177 -12.15 14.18 7.20
CA GLY A 177 -13.30 13.57 6.56
C GLY A 177 -13.13 13.26 5.07
N LEU A 178 -11.90 13.33 4.53
CA LEU A 178 -11.61 13.16 3.10
C LEU A 178 -10.87 11.86 2.76
N GLY A 179 -10.55 11.05 3.76
CA GLY A 179 -9.81 9.80 3.54
C GLY A 179 -10.65 8.71 2.87
N LYS A 180 -9.95 7.76 2.24
CA LYS A 180 -10.52 6.71 1.39
C LYS A 180 -9.84 5.37 1.69
N ALA A 181 -10.62 4.30 1.70
CA ALA A 181 -10.12 2.94 1.81
C ALA A 181 -10.50 2.14 0.56
N ILE A 182 -9.50 1.63 -0.15
CA ILE A 182 -9.64 1.04 -1.47
C ILE A 182 -9.15 -0.41 -1.41
N ILE A 183 -10.05 -1.34 -1.72
CA ILE A 183 -9.72 -2.74 -1.97
C ILE A 183 -9.78 -3.01 -3.46
N ALA A 184 -8.72 -3.59 -3.99
CA ALA A 184 -8.59 -3.87 -5.40
C ALA A 184 -8.20 -5.33 -5.66
N LEU A 185 -8.76 -5.90 -6.72
CA LEU A 185 -8.47 -7.24 -7.18
C LEU A 185 -8.88 -7.39 -8.65
N PRO A 186 -8.19 -8.23 -9.44
CA PRO A 186 -8.76 -8.74 -10.68
C PRO A 186 -10.10 -9.41 -10.41
N SER A 187 -11.07 -9.27 -11.30
CA SER A 187 -12.37 -9.94 -11.14
C SER A 187 -12.29 -11.46 -11.29
N ARG A 188 -11.23 -11.95 -11.95
CA ARG A 188 -10.97 -13.37 -12.18
C ARG A 188 -9.51 -13.74 -11.93
N THR A 189 -9.26 -15.00 -11.60
CA THR A 189 -7.91 -15.59 -11.58
C THR A 189 -7.39 -15.82 -12.99
N THR A 190 -6.10 -16.14 -13.13
CA THR A 190 -5.48 -16.52 -14.42
C THR A 190 -6.12 -17.78 -15.04
N LYS A 191 -6.79 -18.60 -14.23
CA LYS A 191 -7.57 -19.78 -14.66
C LYS A 191 -9.04 -19.47 -14.96
N GLY A 192 -9.43 -18.19 -14.95
CA GLY A 192 -10.78 -17.73 -15.27
C GLY A 192 -11.82 -17.88 -14.14
N GLN A 193 -11.43 -18.32 -12.95
CA GLN A 193 -12.35 -18.43 -11.80
C GLN A 193 -12.69 -17.05 -11.25
N THR A 194 -13.94 -16.83 -10.83
CA THR A 194 -14.36 -15.53 -10.25
C THR A 194 -13.72 -15.31 -8.89
N LYS A 195 -13.25 -14.09 -8.64
CA LYS A 195 -12.79 -13.62 -7.31
C LYS A 195 -13.87 -12.82 -6.58
N ILE A 196 -15.02 -12.61 -7.23
CA ILE A 196 -16.24 -12.04 -6.66
C ILE A 196 -17.25 -13.19 -6.54
N VAL A 197 -17.60 -13.58 -5.32
CA VAL A 197 -18.34 -14.82 -5.04
C VAL A 197 -19.62 -14.57 -4.24
N PRO A 198 -20.62 -15.46 -4.30
CA PRO A 198 -21.81 -15.35 -3.44
C PRO A 198 -21.47 -15.46 -1.95
N PHE A 199 -20.56 -16.37 -1.61
CA PHE A 199 -20.07 -16.63 -0.26
C PHE A 199 -18.58 -16.94 -0.35
N LEU A 200 -17.81 -16.47 0.62
CA LEU A 200 -16.38 -16.76 0.70
C LEU A 200 -16.14 -18.27 0.69
N THR A 201 -15.11 -18.69 -0.04
CA THR A 201 -14.61 -20.06 0.06
C THR A 201 -14.28 -20.35 1.53
N GLN A 202 -14.56 -21.56 2.03
CA GLN A 202 -14.32 -21.83 3.45
C GLN A 202 -12.85 -21.58 3.83
N VAL A 203 -12.62 -20.46 4.51
CA VAL A 203 -11.30 -20.00 4.95
C VAL A 203 -10.98 -20.51 6.36
N ARG A 204 -9.69 -20.63 6.67
CA ARG A 204 -9.22 -20.87 8.06
C ARG A 204 -8.94 -19.58 8.84
N THR A 205 -8.97 -18.43 8.16
CA THR A 205 -8.59 -17.13 8.71
C THR A 205 -9.80 -16.20 8.80
N ILE A 206 -9.59 -15.05 9.43
CA ILE A 206 -10.61 -14.02 9.64
C ILE A 206 -10.84 -13.29 8.31
N ALA A 207 -12.09 -13.29 7.84
CA ALA A 207 -12.52 -12.33 6.83
C ALA A 207 -12.77 -10.99 7.53
N VAL A 208 -12.34 -9.89 6.91
CA VAL A 208 -12.42 -8.53 7.46
C VAL A 208 -13.48 -7.72 6.71
#